data_AF-A0A2A4ZPE8-F1
#
_entry.id   AF-A0A2A4ZPE8-F1
#
_cell.length_a   1.000
_cell.length_b   1.000
_cell.length_c   1.000
_cell.angle_alpha   90.00
_cell.angle_beta   90.00
_cell.angle_gamma   90.00
#
_symmetry.space_group_name_H-M   'P 1'
#
loop_
_entity.id
_entity.type
_entity.pdbx_description
1 polymer ?
#
loop_
_entity_poly.entity_id
_entity_poly.type
_entity_poly.pdbx_seq_one_letter_code
_entity_poly.pdbx_strand_id
1 'polypeptide(L)'
;MQVMNTPPFIAPHPETLRPWVQDCLVLLEVSAASVSKKMGMGRNTLGDFLGKPGRSIDLKTVHVLTCVLRDTAADRQMVLPRLRVRANG
;
A
#
# COMPACT_ATOMS: atom_id res chain seq x y z
N MET A 1 9.12 20.69 23.27
CA MET A 1 8.22 19.95 22.37
C MET A 1 9.08 19.27 21.31
N GLN A 2 9.20 17.94 21.32
CA GLN A 2 9.92 17.23 20.25
C GLN A 2 9.06 17.29 18.99
N VAL A 3 9.54 18.01 17.99
CA VAL A 3 8.99 17.96 16.64
C VAL A 3 9.33 16.56 16.13
N MET A 4 8.35 15.64 16.14
CA MET A 4 8.49 14.35 15.48
C MET A 4 8.67 14.63 13.99
N ASN A 5 9.93 14.67 13.56
CA ASN A 5 10.32 14.84 12.16
C ASN A 5 9.91 13.56 11.44
N THR A 6 8.64 13.48 11.06
CA THR A 6 8.09 12.36 10.30
C THR A 6 8.81 12.44 8.96
N PRO A 7 9.63 11.44 8.60
CA PRO A 7 10.40 11.51 7.36
C PRO A 7 9.44 11.76 6.19
N PRO A 8 9.82 12.59 5.20
CA PRO A 8 8.97 12.85 4.05
C PRO A 8 8.56 11.51 3.44
N PHE A 9 7.25 11.31 3.28
CA PHE A 9 6.73 10.09 2.68
C PHE A 9 7.08 10.11 1.19
N ILE A 10 8.22 9.49 0.86
CA ILE A 10 8.61 9.25 -0.52
C ILE A 10 7.68 8.16 -1.06
N ALA A 11 6.83 8.51 -2.03
CA ALA A 11 6.04 7.51 -2.72
C ALA A 11 6.97 6.48 -3.35
N PRO A 12 6.80 5.17 -3.09
CA PRO A 12 7.40 4.15 -3.92
C PRO A 12 6.93 4.32 -5.37
N HIS A 13 7.83 4.10 -6.32
CA HIS A 13 7.47 4.05 -7.74
C HIS A 13 6.33 3.03 -7.95
N PRO A 14 5.30 3.32 -8.78
CA PRO A 14 4.17 2.42 -9.00
C PRO A 14 4.56 0.99 -9.37
N GLU A 15 5.68 0.84 -10.08
CA GLU A 15 6.24 -0.47 -10.47
C GLU A 15 6.81 -1.27 -9.31
N THR A 16 7.26 -0.62 -8.23
CA THR A 16 7.72 -1.30 -7.01
C THR A 16 6.57 -1.48 -6.02
N LEU A 17 5.62 -0.54 -6.00
CA LEU A 17 4.46 -0.59 -5.14
C LEU A 17 3.51 -1.73 -5.54
N ARG A 18 3.20 -1.87 -6.83
CA ARG A 18 2.25 -2.88 -7.33
C ARG A 18 2.61 -4.32 -6.90
N PRO A 19 3.82 -4.85 -7.17
CA PRO A 19 4.18 -6.20 -6.75
C PRO A 19 4.19 -6.33 -5.23
N TRP A 20 4.68 -5.30 -4.50
CA TRP A 20 4.64 -5.32 -3.04
C TRP A 20 3.20 -5.44 -2.49
N VAL A 21 2.25 -4.71 -3.07
CA VAL A 21 0.83 -4.82 -2.68
C VAL A 21 0.31 -6.22 -2.99
N GLN A 22 0.62 -6.79 -4.15
CA GLN A 22 0.20 -8.15 -4.50
C GLN A 22 0.73 -9.19 -3.51
N ASP A 23 2.02 -9.11 -3.16
CA ASP A 23 2.65 -9.98 -2.16
C ASP A 23 1.97 -9.84 -0.80
N CYS A 24 1.67 -8.61 -0.36
CA CYS A 24 0.96 -8.36 0.89
C CYS A 24 -0.45 -8.96 0.89
N LEU A 25 -1.20 -8.83 -0.22
CA LEU A 25 -2.54 -9.38 -0.34
C LEU A 25 -2.54 -10.91 -0.26
N VAL A 26 -1.56 -11.55 -0.93
CA VAL A 26 -1.36 -13.00 -0.88
C VAL A 26 -0.97 -13.45 0.52
N LEU A 27 0.03 -12.80 1.13
CA LEU A 27 0.52 -13.13 2.47
C LEU A 27 -0.57 -13.00 3.54
N LEU A 28 -1.35 -11.93 3.47
CA LEU A 28 -2.44 -11.68 4.41
C LEU A 28 -3.71 -12.46 4.06
N GLU A 29 -3.75 -13.20 2.95
CA GLU A 29 -4.94 -13.90 2.45
C GLU A 29 -6.18 -12.99 2.38
N VAL A 30 -6.00 -11.76 1.88
CA VAL A 30 -7.08 -10.77 1.71
C VAL A 30 -7.22 -10.35 0.26
N SER A 31 -8.47 -10.10 -0.16
CA SER A 31 -8.74 -9.62 -1.51
C SER A 31 -8.55 -8.10 -1.63
N ALA A 32 -8.14 -7.65 -2.82
CA ALA A 32 -8.04 -6.23 -3.14
C ALA A 32 -9.37 -5.47 -2.93
N ALA A 33 -10.51 -6.14 -3.17
CA ALA A 33 -11.83 -5.59 -2.93
C ALA A 33 -12.11 -5.34 -1.44
N SER A 34 -11.69 -6.26 -0.56
CA SER A 34 -11.83 -6.11 0.89
C SER A 34 -11.00 -4.94 1.41
N VAL A 35 -9.74 -4.84 0.96
CA VAL A 35 -8.85 -3.72 1.30
C VAL A 35 -9.41 -2.39 0.77
N SER A 36 -9.87 -2.33 -0.48
CA SER A 36 -10.50 -1.13 -1.06
C SER A 36 -11.71 -0.66 -0.23
N LYS A 37 -12.55 -1.61 0.22
CA LYS A 37 -13.69 -1.32 1.10
C LYS A 37 -13.23 -0.75 2.44
N LYS A 38 -12.20 -1.33 3.07
CA LYS A 38 -11.64 -0.87 4.35
C LYS A 38 -10.99 0.51 4.24
N MET A 39 -10.45 0.85 3.07
CA MET A 39 -9.94 2.19 2.75
C MET A 39 -11.03 3.22 2.44
N GLY A 40 -12.30 2.81 2.36
CA GLY A 40 -13.39 3.68 1.91
C GLY A 40 -13.30 4.09 0.44
N MET A 41 -12.55 3.35 -0.37
CA MET A 41 -12.38 3.62 -1.79
C MET A 41 -13.46 2.95 -2.63
N GLY A 42 -13.73 3.53 -3.80
CA GLY A 42 -14.59 2.92 -4.81
C GLY A 42 -14.15 1.49 -5.12
N ARG A 43 -15.13 0.61 -5.36
CA ARG A 43 -15.00 -0.87 -5.39
C ARG A 43 -13.91 -1.43 -6.32
N ASN A 44 -13.33 -0.60 -7.20
CA ASN A 44 -12.38 -1.01 -8.24
C ASN A 44 -11.04 -0.26 -8.20
N THR A 45 -10.82 0.73 -7.34
CA THR A 45 -9.60 1.56 -7.41
C THR A 45 -8.31 0.74 -7.24
N LEU A 46 -8.26 -0.15 -6.25
CA LEU A 46 -7.09 -1.00 -6.05
C LEU A 46 -6.97 -2.06 -7.14
N GLY A 47 -8.09 -2.64 -7.58
CA GLY A 47 -8.11 -3.62 -8.68
C GLY A 47 -7.59 -3.02 -9.99
N ASP A 48 -8.02 -1.81 -10.32
CA ASP A 48 -7.55 -1.06 -11.49
C ASP A 48 -6.05 -0.74 -11.41
N PHE A 49 -5.57 -0.34 -10.23
CA PHE A 49 -4.14 -0.10 -10.02
C PHE A 49 -3.31 -1.38 -10.21
N LEU A 50 -3.78 -2.50 -9.68
CA LEU A 50 -3.11 -3.80 -9.76
C LEU A 50 -3.17 -4.41 -11.18
N GLY A 51 -4.27 -4.23 -11.90
CA GLY A 51 -4.50 -4.82 -13.21
C GLY A 51 -3.95 -4.02 -14.40
N LYS A 52 -3.72 -2.71 -14.24
CA LYS A 52 -3.26 -1.84 -15.34
C LYS A 52 -1.81 -1.38 -15.13
N PRO A 53 -0.82 -2.00 -15.80
CA PRO A 53 0.55 -1.48 -15.78
C PRO A 53 0.58 -0.03 -16.29
N GLY A 54 1.40 0.82 -15.66
CA GLY A 54 1.45 2.26 -15.94
C GLY A 54 0.38 3.12 -15.24
N ARG A 55 -0.63 2.52 -14.59
CA ARG A 55 -1.55 3.30 -13.75
C ARG A 55 -0.87 3.70 -12.45
N SER A 56 -0.73 5.00 -12.25
CA SER A 56 -0.28 5.60 -10.99
C SER A 56 -1.45 5.69 -10.01
N ILE A 57 -1.10 5.83 -8.75
CA ILE A 57 -2.04 6.03 -7.65
C ILE A 57 -1.50 7.17 -6.79
N ASP A 58 -2.38 8.01 -6.26
CA ASP A 58 -1.97 9.22 -5.56
C ASP A 58 -1.31 8.91 -4.21
N LEU A 59 -0.41 9.79 -3.78
CA LEU A 59 0.37 9.66 -2.54
C LEU A 59 -0.49 9.40 -1.30
N LYS A 60 -1.65 10.08 -1.20
CA LYS A 60 -2.58 9.90 -0.09
C LYS A 60 -3.15 8.48 -0.07
N THR A 61 -3.55 7.98 -1.23
CA THR A 61 -4.02 6.60 -1.39
C THR A 61 -2.93 5.58 -1.07
N VAL A 62 -1.68 5.80 -1.50
CA VAL A 62 -0.56 4.92 -1.13
C VAL A 62 -0.39 4.87 0.38
N HIS A 63 -0.37 6.04 1.04
CA HIS A 63 -0.23 6.11 2.48
C HIS A 63 -1.34 5.33 3.20
N VAL A 64 -2.61 5.61 2.87
CA VAL A 64 -3.76 4.90 3.45
C VAL A 64 -3.68 3.39 3.19
N LEU A 65 -3.30 2.98 1.98
CA LEU A 65 -3.15 1.56 1.62
C LEU A 65 -2.09 0.89 2.50
N THR A 66 -0.93 1.52 2.66
CA THR A 66 0.14 0.97 3.49
C THR A 66 -0.24 0.87 4.96
N CYS A 67 -0.99 1.84 5.49
CA CYS A 67 -1.52 1.78 6.86
C CYS A 67 -2.53 0.63 7.02
N VAL A 68 -3.51 0.52 6.12
CA VAL A 68 -4.51 -0.55 6.17
C VAL A 68 -3.88 -1.94 6.10
N LEU A 69 -2.88 -2.14 5.22
CA LEU A 69 -2.16 -3.40 5.13
C LEU A 69 -1.40 -3.70 6.43
N ARG A 70 -0.73 -2.69 7.02
CA ARG A 70 -0.02 -2.85 8.29
C ARG A 70 -0.94 -3.15 9.46
N ASP A 71 -2.08 -2.49 9.55
CA ASP A 71 -3.09 -2.75 10.58
C ASP A 71 -3.62 -4.18 10.43
N THR A 72 -3.94 -4.61 9.21
CA THR A 72 -4.36 -6.00 8.96
C THR A 72 -3.26 -7.01 9.25
N ALA A 73 -2.00 -6.67 9.02
CA ALA A 73 -0.88 -7.52 9.41
C ALA A 73 -0.73 -7.60 10.94
N ALA A 74 -0.90 -6.49 11.65
CA ALA A 74 -0.89 -6.46 13.10
C ALA A 74 -2.03 -7.30 13.70
N ASP A 75 -3.25 -7.15 13.17
CA ASP A 75 -4.43 -7.96 13.56
C ASP A 75 -4.17 -9.46 13.40
N ARG A 76 -3.41 -9.85 12.36
CA ARG A 76 -3.08 -11.24 12.04
C ARG A 76 -1.75 -11.72 12.62
N GLN A 77 -1.05 -10.87 13.37
CA GLN A 77 0.30 -11.13 13.88
C GLN A 77 1.32 -11.55 12.79
N MET A 78 1.15 -11.02 11.59
CA MET A 78 2.01 -11.27 10.43
C MET A 78 2.99 -10.11 10.19
N VAL A 79 4.15 -10.41 9.61
CA VAL A 79 5.15 -9.41 9.25
C VAL A 79 5.09 -9.16 7.75
N LEU A 80 4.80 -7.92 7.35
CA LEU A 80 4.80 -7.53 5.94
C LEU A 80 6.22 -7.45 5.37
N PRO A 81 6.39 -7.79 4.08
CA PRO A 81 7.66 -7.59 3.39
C PRO A 81 8.04 -6.10 3.40
N ARG A 82 9.35 -5.81 3.43
CA ARG A 82 9.83 -4.43 3.36
C ARG A 82 9.52 -3.83 1.98
N LEU A 83 8.75 -2.76 1.97
CA LEU A 83 8.53 -1.95 0.77
C LEU A 83 9.85 -1.29 0.37
N ARG A 84 10.41 -1.70 -0.77
CA ARG A 84 11.61 -1.06 -1.32
C ARG A 84 11.22 0.28 -1.93
N VAL A 85 11.61 1.37 -1.29
CA VAL A 85 11.49 2.70 -1.87
C VAL A 85 12.76 2.95 -2.69
N ARG A 86 12.66 2.92 -4.02
CA ARG A 86 13.71 3.50 -4.86
C ARG A 86 13.56 5.01 -4.75
N ALA A 87 14.46 5.67 -4.04
CA ALA A 87 14.64 7.11 -4.21
C ALA A 87 15.06 7.33 -5.66
N ASN A 88 14.23 8.04 -6.44
CA ASN A 88 14.70 8.57 -7.72
C ASN A 88 15.85 9.52 -7.39
N GLY A 89 17.06 9.15 -7.82
CA GLY A 89 18.20 10.07 -7.89
C GLY A 89 17.96 11.09 -8.99
#